data_AF-A0A6G2DPC9-F1
#
_entry.id   AF-A0A6G2DPC9-F1
#
_cell.length_a   1.000
_cell.length_b   1.000
_cell.length_c   1.000
_cell.angle_alpha   90.00
_cell.angle_beta   90.00
_cell.angle_gamma   90.00
#
_symmetry.space_group_name_H-M   'P 1'
#
loop_
_entity.id
_entity.type
_entity.pdbx_description
1 polymer ?
#
loop_
_entity_poly.entity_id
_entity_poly.type
_entity_poly.pdbx_seq_one_letter_code
_entity_poly.pdbx_strand_id
1 'polypeptide(L)'
;IFQSLEFTGRQPFQNVLIHGLIRDEQGRKMSKSLGNGIDPMDVIEKYGADALRWFLSNGSAPGQDVRFSYEKMDASWNFINKIWNI
;
A
#
# COMPACT_ATOMS: atom_id res chain seq x y z
N ILE A 1 18.14 15.13 -0.51
CA ILE A 1 18.10 16.62 -0.49
C ILE A 1 19.49 17.19 -0.36
N PHE A 2 20.19 16.98 0.77
CA PHE A 2 21.51 17.56 1.02
C PHE A 2 22.57 17.24 -0.06
N GLN A 3 22.71 15.97 -0.48
CA GLN A 3 23.68 15.60 -1.54
C GLN A 3 23.41 16.30 -2.88
N SER A 4 22.14 16.49 -3.25
CA SER A 4 21.78 17.17 -4.50
C SER A 4 22.16 18.65 -4.43
N LEU A 5 21.88 19.31 -3.30
CA LEU A 5 22.26 20.70 -3.10
C LEU A 5 23.78 20.86 -3.13
N GLU A 6 24.51 19.96 -2.49
CA GLU A 6 25.98 19.98 -2.46
C GLU A 6 26.60 19.84 -3.85
N PHE A 7 26.19 18.84 -4.64
CA PHE A 7 26.84 18.55 -5.92
C PHE A 7 26.27 19.31 -7.12
N THR A 8 25.04 19.81 -7.02
CA THR A 8 24.34 20.40 -8.18
C THR A 8 23.79 21.80 -7.94
N GLY A 9 23.79 22.29 -6.69
CA GLY A 9 23.16 23.55 -6.31
C GLY A 9 21.63 23.57 -6.49
N ARG A 10 21.00 22.41 -6.72
CA ARG A 10 19.58 22.30 -7.05
C ARG A 10 18.88 21.25 -6.18
N GLN A 11 17.61 21.49 -5.88
CA GLN A 11 16.76 20.51 -5.20
C GLN A 11 16.53 19.28 -6.09
N PRO A 12 16.49 18.05 -5.53
CA PRO A 12 16.37 16.82 -6.32
C PRO A 12 14.96 16.55 -6.87
N PHE A 13 13.94 17.14 -6.25
CA PHE A 13 12.54 16.99 -6.62
C PHE A 13 11.77 18.25 -6.20
N GLN A 14 10.72 18.60 -6.96
CA GLN A 14 9.87 19.76 -6.66
C GLN A 14 8.75 19.41 -5.68
N ASN A 15 8.21 18.19 -5.78
CA ASN A 15 7.11 17.70 -4.96
C ASN A 15 7.49 16.37 -4.31
N VAL A 16 7.05 16.18 -3.06
CA VAL A 16 7.23 14.93 -2.32
C VAL A 16 5.86 14.48 -1.82
N LEU A 17 5.47 13.27 -2.21
CA LEU A 17 4.29 12.60 -1.66
C LEU A 17 4.75 11.55 -0.64
N ILE A 18 4.28 11.67 0.60
CA ILE A 18 4.52 10.69 1.65
C ILE A 18 3.21 9.95 1.90
N HIS A 19 3.23 8.63 1.76
CA HIS A 19 2.10 7.78 2.08
C HIS A 19 2.25 7.18 3.48
N GLY A 20 1.12 6.74 4.06
CA GLY A 20 1.12 6.00 5.31
C GLY A 20 1.74 4.61 5.18
N LEU A 21 1.93 3.95 6.32
CA LEU A 21 2.44 2.60 6.42
C LEU A 21 1.29 1.58 6.40
N ILE A 22 1.61 0.36 5.97
CA ILE A 22 0.72 -0.78 6.18
C ILE A 22 0.92 -1.32 7.60
N ARG A 23 -0.19 -1.55 8.28
CA ARG A 23 -0.25 -2.16 9.61
C ARG A 23 -0.83 -3.57 9.51
N ASP A 24 -0.36 -4.46 10.37
CA ASP A 24 -1.00 -5.76 10.58
C ASP A 24 -2.37 -5.61 11.26
N GLU A 25 -3.12 -6.70 11.41
CA GLU A 25 -4.47 -6.69 12.02
C GLU A 25 -4.47 -6.15 13.46
N GLN A 26 -3.35 -6.24 14.17
CA GLN A 26 -3.14 -5.74 15.52
C GLN A 26 -2.73 -4.25 15.55
N GLY A 27 -2.59 -3.60 14.38
CA GLY A 27 -2.20 -2.20 14.24
C GLY A 27 -0.68 -1.96 14.33
N ARG A 28 0.14 -3.00 14.40
CA ARG A 28 1.60 -2.87 14.44
C ARG A 28 2.13 -2.62 13.04
N LYS A 29 3.21 -1.84 12.93
CA LYS A 29 3.87 -1.60 11.64
C LYS A 29 4.24 -2.93 11.00
N MET A 30 3.85 -3.13 9.76
CA MET A 30 4.29 -4.28 8.99
C MET A 30 5.78 -4.14 8.68
N SER A 31 6.60 -5.13 9.05
CA SER A 31 8.05 -5.09 8.82
C SER A 31 8.67 -6.48 8.84
N LYS A 32 9.77 -6.65 8.07
CA LYS A 32 10.55 -7.90 8.05
C LYS A 32 11.09 -8.27 9.43
N SER A 33 11.60 -7.30 10.18
CA SER A 33 12.15 -7.51 11.53
C SER A 33 11.13 -8.02 12.54
N LEU A 34 9.85 -7.62 12.39
CA LEU A 34 8.76 -8.08 13.25
C LEU A 34 8.13 -9.39 12.75
N GLY A 35 8.51 -9.87 11.57
CA GLY A 35 8.00 -11.10 10.98
C GLY A 35 6.50 -11.06 10.67
N ASN A 36 5.87 -9.89 10.68
CA ASN A 36 4.43 -9.72 10.46
C ASN A 36 4.08 -9.25 9.04
N GLY A 37 5.04 -9.39 8.11
CA GLY A 37 4.84 -9.12 6.69
C GLY A 37 3.93 -10.16 6.04
N ILE A 38 3.11 -9.71 5.11
CA ILE A 38 2.37 -10.59 4.19
C ILE A 38 3.05 -10.47 2.83
N ASP A 39 3.33 -11.60 2.18
CA ASP A 39 3.89 -11.58 0.83
C ASP A 39 2.80 -11.07 -0.14
N PRO A 40 3.05 -9.97 -0.88
CA PRO A 40 2.10 -9.50 -1.87
C PRO A 40 1.81 -10.55 -2.95
N MET A 41 2.75 -11.45 -3.26
CA MET A 41 2.56 -12.48 -4.28
C MET A 41 1.50 -13.51 -3.87
N ASP A 42 1.47 -13.91 -2.59
CA ASP A 42 0.43 -14.81 -2.06
C ASP A 42 -0.96 -14.18 -2.17
N VAL A 43 -1.06 -12.87 -1.89
CA VAL A 43 -2.32 -12.12 -2.02
C VAL A 43 -2.74 -11.98 -3.48
N ILE A 44 -1.79 -11.74 -4.38
CA ILE A 44 -2.05 -11.66 -5.83
C ILE A 44 -2.51 -13.00 -6.38
N GLU A 45 -1.91 -14.12 -5.96
CA GLU A 45 -2.35 -15.45 -6.37
C GLU A 45 -3.79 -15.73 -5.94
N LYS A 46 -4.17 -15.27 -4.74
CA LYS A 46 -5.52 -15.49 -4.19
C LYS A 46 -6.59 -14.53 -4.74
N TYR A 47 -6.26 -13.25 -4.91
CA TYR A 47 -7.25 -12.19 -5.22
C TYR A 47 -6.98 -11.45 -6.53
N GLY A 48 -5.83 -11.64 -7.16
CA GLY A 48 -5.41 -10.87 -8.32
C GLY A 48 -4.78 -9.52 -7.96
N ALA A 49 -3.97 -8.99 -8.88
CA ALA A 49 -3.23 -7.75 -8.67
C ALA A 49 -4.14 -6.51 -8.56
N ASP A 50 -5.25 -6.48 -9.29
CA ASP A 50 -6.15 -5.32 -9.31
C ASP A 50 -6.90 -5.16 -7.99
N ALA A 51 -7.32 -6.27 -7.37
CA ALA A 51 -7.94 -6.24 -6.05
C ALA A 51 -6.97 -5.70 -4.98
N LEU A 52 -5.70 -6.14 -5.00
CA LEU A 52 -4.67 -5.65 -4.09
C LEU A 52 -4.37 -4.16 -4.32
N ARG A 53 -4.25 -3.72 -5.58
CA ARG A 53 -4.01 -2.31 -5.91
C ARG A 53 -5.18 -1.42 -5.49
N TRP A 54 -6.40 -1.88 -5.70
CA TRP A 54 -7.61 -1.19 -5.26
C TRP A 54 -7.63 -1.05 -3.74
N PHE A 55 -7.38 -2.14 -3.01
CA PHE A 55 -7.29 -2.14 -1.55
C PHE A 55 -6.27 -1.11 -1.05
N LEU A 56 -5.07 -1.08 -1.61
CA LEU A 56 -3.99 -0.16 -1.19
C LEU A 56 -4.28 1.30 -1.53
N SER A 57 -5.00 1.55 -2.62
CA SER A 57 -5.27 2.91 -3.11
C SER A 57 -6.52 3.54 -2.48
N ASN A 58 -7.49 2.72 -2.08
CA ASN A 58 -8.76 3.16 -1.50
C ASN A 58 -8.83 2.95 0.03
N GLY A 59 -7.84 2.28 0.62
CA GLY A 59 -7.87 1.81 2.01
C GLY A 59 -7.63 2.86 3.10
N SER A 60 -7.16 4.07 2.76
CA SER A 60 -7.00 5.17 3.71
C SER A 60 -7.00 6.55 3.04
N ALA A 61 -7.24 7.59 3.83
CA ALA A 61 -7.01 8.97 3.41
C ALA A 61 -5.50 9.21 3.17
N PRO A 62 -5.14 10.11 2.24
CA PRO A 62 -3.74 10.43 1.96
C PRO A 62 -2.94 10.73 3.24
N GLY A 63 -1.78 10.07 3.38
CA GLY A 63 -0.88 10.21 4.54
C GLY A 63 -1.27 9.39 5.78
N GLN A 64 -2.43 8.73 5.79
CA GLN A 64 -2.84 7.85 6.90
C GLN A 64 -2.42 6.40 6.66
N ASP A 65 -2.09 5.72 7.75
CA ASP A 65 -1.76 4.29 7.74
C ASP A 65 -2.98 3.44 7.35
N VAL A 66 -2.73 2.34 6.64
CA VAL A 66 -3.76 1.37 6.26
C VAL A 66 -3.57 0.12 7.11
N ARG A 67 -4.66 -0.35 7.74
CA ARG A 67 -4.67 -1.68 8.36
C ARG A 67 -5.03 -2.74 7.34
N PHE A 68 -4.14 -3.71 7.13
CA PHE A 68 -4.43 -4.89 6.33
C PHE A 68 -5.42 -5.80 7.07
N SER A 69 -6.47 -6.24 6.38
CA SER A 69 -7.34 -7.33 6.81
C SER A 69 -7.89 -8.06 5.59
N TYR A 70 -8.05 -9.37 5.72
CA TYR A 70 -8.61 -10.18 4.62
C TYR A 70 -10.06 -9.82 4.31
N GLU A 71 -10.84 -9.39 5.30
CA GLU A 71 -12.21 -8.90 5.10
C GLU A 71 -12.27 -7.71 4.10
N LYS A 72 -11.34 -6.75 4.23
CA LYS A 72 -11.26 -5.62 3.28
C LYS A 72 -10.72 -6.04 1.92
N MET A 73 -9.88 -7.09 1.88
CA MET A 73 -9.41 -7.68 0.63
C MET A 73 -10.56 -8.35 -0.12
N ASP A 74 -11.40 -9.12 0.58
CA ASP A 74 -12.59 -9.76 0.01
C ASP A 74 -13.56 -8.70 -0.55
N ALA A 75 -13.77 -7.60 0.18
CA ALA A 75 -14.57 -6.48 -0.31
C ALA A 75 -13.99 -5.84 -1.59
N SER A 76 -12.66 -5.69 -1.64
CA SER A 76 -11.95 -5.15 -2.81
C SER A 76 -12.08 -6.08 -4.02
N TRP A 77 -11.93 -7.38 -3.80
CA TRP A 77 -12.10 -8.39 -4.84
C TRP A 77 -13.53 -8.44 -5.36
N ASN A 78 -14.53 -8.45 -4.47
CA ASN A 78 -15.94 -8.43 -4.85
C ASN A 78 -16.29 -7.21 -5.72
N PHE A 79 -15.75 -6.04 -5.39
CA PHE A 79 -15.95 -4.83 -6.17
C PHE A 79 -15.35 -4.94 -7.58
N ILE A 80 -14.08 -5.35 -7.68
CA ILE A 80 -13.41 -5.53 -8.97
C ILE A 80 -14.09 -6.62 -9.81
N ASN A 81 -14.43 -7.76 -9.21
CA ASN A 81 -15.16 -8.83 -9.87
C ASN A 81 -16.54 -8.36 -10.35
N LYS A 82 -17.22 -7.49 -9.59
CA LYS A 82 -18.48 -6.91 -10.05
C LYS A 82 -18.28 -6.04 -11.29
N ILE A 83 -17.26 -5.18 -11.33
CA ILE A 83 -16.94 -4.36 -12.51
C ILE A 83 -16.66 -5.24 -13.74
N TRP A 84 -15.92 -6.34 -13.56
CA TRP A 84 -15.57 -7.24 -14.66
C TRP A 84 -16.78 -7.94 -15.30
N ASN A 85 -17.81 -8.26 -14.52
CA ASN A 85 -19.01 -8.96 -14.99
C ASN A 85 -20.15 -8.01 -15.44
N ILE A 86 -19.91 -6.69 -15.51
CA ILE A 86 -20.87 -5.73 -16.07
C ILE A 86 -20.89 -5.82 -17.60
#